data_AF-A0A3D2IDP5-F1
#
_entry.id   AF-A0A3D2IDP5-F1
#
_cell.length_a   1.000
_cell.length_b   1.000
_cell.length_c   1.000
_cell.angle_alpha   90.00
_cell.angle_beta   90.00
_cell.angle_gamma   90.00
#
_symmetry.space_group_name_H-M   'P 1'
#
loop_
_entity.id
_entity.type
_entity.pdbx_description
1 polymer ?
#
loop_
_entity_poly.entity_id
_entity_poly.type
_entity_poly.pdbx_seq_one_letter_code
_entity_poly.pdbx_strand_id
1 'polypeptide(L)' 'MVETPNVYCLVSGAAEGNTRLNAFDNALLEAGVGDTNLMRMSSICPPGAKEVSR' A
#
# COMPACT_ATOMS: atom_id res chain seq x y z
N MET A 1 20.53 0.28 12.22
CA MET A 1 19.36 -0.60 12.43
C MET A 1 18.16 0.17 11.92
N VAL A 2 17.32 -0.43 11.07
CA VAL A 2 16.14 0.26 10.52
C VAL A 2 15.10 0.40 11.64
N GLU A 3 14.52 1.59 11.78
CA GLU A 3 13.47 1.83 12.75
C GLU A 3 12.21 1.05 12.37
N THR A 4 11.62 0.37 13.35
CA THR A 4 10.40 -0.41 13.14
C THR A 4 9.22 0.53 12.83
N PRO A 5 8.46 0.30 11.74
CA PRO A 5 7.27 1.08 11.45
C PRO A 5 6.25 1.05 12.61
N ASN A 6 5.64 2.19 12.91
CA ASN A 6 4.73 2.36 14.06
C ASN A 6 3.31 2.81 13.63
N VAL A 7 3.04 2.86 12.33
CA VAL A 7 1.72 3.14 11.77
C VAL A 7 1.42 2.17 10.63
N TYR A 8 0.14 1.90 10.40
CA TYR A 8 -0.35 1.18 9.24
C TYR A 8 -1.65 1.80 8.73
N CYS A 9 -1.93 1.62 7.45
CA CYS A 9 -3.18 2.03 6.82
C CYS A 9 -3.68 0.88 5.95
N LEU A 10 -4.96 0.55 6.04
CA LEU A 10 -5.60 -0.43 5.17
C LEU A 10 -6.22 0.31 3.99
N VAL A 11 -5.73 0.03 2.79
CA VAL A 11 -6.25 0.59 1.55
C VAL A 11 -6.65 -0.52 0.59
N SER A 12 -7.66 -0.25 -0.21
CA SER A 12 -8.06 -1.08 -1.33
C SER A 12 -8.30 -0.20 -2.54
N GLY A 13 -8.13 -0.77 -3.72
CA GLY A 13 -8.55 -0.10 -4.93
C GLY A 13 -8.67 -1.02 -6.13
N ALA A 14 -9.42 -0.55 -7.12
CA ALA A 14 -9.71 -1.29 -8.34
C ALA A 14 -9.79 -0.37 -9.54
N ALA A 15 -9.16 -0.77 -10.64
CA ALA A 15 -9.18 0.00 -11.88
C ALA A 15 -8.97 -0.89 -13.11
N GLU A 16 -9.40 -0.38 -14.27
CA GLU A 16 -9.07 -0.96 -15.57
C GLU A 16 -7.74 -0.40 -16.10
N GLY A 17 -7.20 -1.06 -17.13
CA GLY A 17 -6.02 -0.58 -17.83
C GLY A 17 -5.74 -1.39 -19.09
N ASN A 18 -5.03 -0.77 -20.03
CA ASN A 18 -4.71 -1.39 -21.33
C ASN A 18 -3.78 -2.60 -21.22
N THR A 19 -3.09 -2.74 -20.10
CA THR A 19 -2.25 -3.90 -19.77
C THR A 19 -2.47 -4.29 -18.32
N ARG A 20 -2.07 -5.51 -17.95
CA ARG A 20 -2.11 -5.95 -16.55
C ARG A 20 -1.34 -5.02 -15.62
N LEU A 21 -0.20 -4.48 -16.07
CA LEU A 21 0.60 -3.55 -15.27
C LEU A 21 -0.10 -2.21 -15.12
N ASN A 22 -0.70 -1.67 -16.18
CA ASN A 22 -1.45 -0.41 -16.10
C ASN A 22 -2.71 -0.55 -15.24
N ALA A 23 -3.44 -1.66 -15.33
CA ALA A 23 -4.60 -1.91 -14.47
C ALA A 23 -4.20 -1.99 -12.99
N PHE A 24 -3.07 -2.64 -12.69
CA PHE A 24 -2.53 -2.69 -11.34
C PHE A 24 -2.06 -1.31 -10.85
N ASP A 25 -1.34 -0.56 -11.67
CA ASP A 25 -0.88 0.81 -11.37
C ASP A 25 -2.04 1.76 -11.09
N ASN A 26 -3.07 1.75 -11.95
CA ASN A 26 -4.29 2.53 -11.75
C ASN A 26 -5.03 2.13 -10.46
N ALA A 27 -5.02 0.85 -10.08
CA ALA A 27 -5.61 0.39 -8.82
C ALA A 27 -4.82 0.90 -7.61
N LEU A 28 -3.49 1.04 -7.70
CA LEU A 28 -2.67 1.66 -6.66
C LEU A 28 -2.94 3.17 -6.53
N LEU A 29 -3.14 3.86 -7.66
CA LEU A 29 -3.55 5.27 -7.68
C LEU A 29 -4.92 5.45 -7.02
N GLU A 30 -5.91 4.61 -7.38
CA GLU A 30 -7.24 4.65 -6.77
C GLU A 30 -7.18 4.31 -5.27
N ALA A 31 -6.32 3.38 -4.85
CA ALA A 31 -6.03 3.07 -3.45
C ALA A 31 -5.24 4.18 -2.71
N GLY A 32 -4.71 5.19 -3.42
CA GLY A 32 -4.00 6.34 -2.83
C GLY A 32 -2.52 6.11 -2.53
N VAL A 33 -1.93 5.04 -3.08
CA VAL A 33 -0.52 4.66 -2.85
C VAL A 33 0.29 4.56 -4.15
N GLY A 34 -0.29 4.95 -5.29
CA GLY A 34 0.32 4.79 -6.63
C GLY A 34 1.59 5.62 -6.85
N ASP A 35 1.68 6.82 -6.29
CA ASP A 35 2.86 7.70 -6.45
C ASP A 35 3.98 7.38 -5.45
N THR A 36 4.15 6.12 -5.09
CA THR A 36 5.18 5.65 -4.15
C THR A 36 5.80 4.32 -4.58
N ASN A 37 7.00 4.02 -4.08
CA ASN A 37 7.61 2.70 -4.27
C ASN A 37 7.10 1.71 -3.21
N LEU A 38 6.45 0.64 -3.65
CA LEU A 38 5.92 -0.38 -2.75
C LEU A 38 6.94 -1.48 -2.46
N MET A 39 7.24 -1.66 -1.17
CA MET A 39 8.06 -2.77 -0.67
C MET A 39 7.16 -3.86 -0.10
N ARG A 40 7.11 -5.03 -0.74
CA ARG A 40 6.28 -6.15 -0.28
C ARG A 40 6.82 -6.75 1.03
N MET A 41 5.96 -6.85 2.04
CA MET A 41 6.26 -7.47 3.33
C MET A 41 5.59 -8.85 3.46
N SER A 42 6.09 -9.68 4.37
CA SER A 42 5.66 -11.08 4.56
C SER A 42 4.40 -11.28 5.40
N SER A 43 3.74 -10.21 5.87
CA SER A 43 2.48 -10.16 6.67
C SER A 43 2.56 -9.86 8.18
N ILE A 44 3.65 -9.25 8.67
CA ILE A 44 3.74 -8.80 10.07
C ILE A 44 3.33 -7.33 10.21
N CYS A 45 2.35 -7.06 11.07
CA CYS A 45 2.10 -5.73 11.62
C CYS A 45 2.86 -5.60 12.95
N PRO A 46 3.77 -4.63 13.11
CA PRO A 46 4.54 -4.46 14.34
C PRO A 46 3.65 -4.23 15.58
N PRO A 47 4.03 -4.77 16.75
CA PRO A 47 3.31 -4.51 18.00
C PRO A 47 3.23 -3.02 18.30
N GLY A 48 2.04 -2.53 18.68
CA GLY A 48 1.82 -1.12 19.02
C GLY A 48 1.74 -0.18 17.81
N ALA A 49 1.80 -0.69 16.57
CA ALA A 49 1.52 0.12 15.39
C ALA A 49 0.08 0.64 15.41
N LYS A 50 -0.11 1.90 15.05
CA LYS A 50 -1.41 2.57 15.06
C LYS A 50 -2.03 2.58 13.68
N GLU A 51 -3.31 2.25 13.61
CA GLU A 51 -4.09 2.46 12.38
C GLU A 51 -4.27 3.95 12.13
N VAL A 52 -4.00 4.39 10.91
CA VAL A 52 -4.31 5.76 10.45
C VAL A 52 -5.28 5.70 9.27
N SER A 53 -6.16 6.69 9.18
CA SER A 53 -7.01 6.85 8.01
C SER A 53 -6.17 7.32 6.81
N ARG A 54 -6.60 6.90 5.61
CA ARG A 54 -6.14 7.44 4.34
C ARG A 54 -6.53 8.92 4.21
#